data_AF-A0A1S3TFW2-F1
#
_entry.id   AF-A0A1S3TFW2-F1
#
_cell.length_a   1.000
_cell.length_b   1.000
_cell.length_c   1.000
_cell.angle_alpha   90.00
_cell.angle_beta   90.00
_cell.angle_gamma   90.00
#
_symmetry.space_group_name_H-M   'P 1'
#
loop_
_entity.id
_entity.type
_entity.pdbx_description
1 polymer ?
#
loop_
_entity_poly.entity_id
_entity_poly.type
_entity_poly.pdbx_seq_one_letter_code
_entity_poly.pdbx_strand_id
1 'polypeptide(L)'
;MYGQSLKRNCKEEYINVDFRNELCLRDLNYYDECLSGIDPYNILYRYCKDDSTKKHEGPWIRSLTQKFDSSLNSPLTEWDTRCQTYHFFLATQWANDQSVRKSLHIREGTKGKWERCWKSDFEEEISSSFVFHVNLSAKGYRSLIYR
;
A
#
# COMPACT_ATOMS: atom_id res chain seq x y z
N MET A 1 27.99 1.12 -4.36
CA MET A 1 28.93 0.25 -5.12
C MET A 1 28.26 -0.96 -5.79
N TYR A 2 27.03 -1.34 -5.40
CA TYR A 2 26.36 -2.56 -5.90
C TYR A 2 25.67 -2.44 -7.26
N GLY A 3 25.13 -1.26 -7.61
CA GLY A 3 24.41 -1.09 -8.88
C GLY A 3 25.27 -1.28 -10.13
N GLN A 4 26.60 -1.07 -10.06
CA GLN A 4 27.49 -1.25 -11.20
C GLN A 4 27.74 -2.74 -11.54
N SER A 5 27.82 -3.62 -10.52
CA SER A 5 27.95 -5.06 -10.73
C SER A 5 26.69 -5.63 -11.36
N LEU A 6 25.53 -5.29 -10.79
CA LEU A 6 24.23 -5.70 -11.31
C LEU A 6 24.05 -5.28 -12.77
N LYS A 7 24.35 -4.00 -13.08
CA LYS A 7 24.28 -3.47 -14.45
C LYS A 7 25.16 -4.24 -15.43
N ARG A 8 26.40 -4.55 -15.02
CA ARG A 8 27.36 -5.29 -15.84
C ARG A 8 26.94 -6.74 -16.06
N ASN A 9 26.57 -7.44 -14.98
CA ASN A 9 26.30 -8.87 -15.01
C ASN A 9 24.96 -9.20 -15.69
N CYS A 10 23.96 -8.32 -15.53
CA CYS A 10 22.65 -8.47 -16.15
C CYS A 10 22.51 -7.78 -17.51
N LYS A 11 23.55 -7.07 -18.00
CA LYS A 11 23.56 -6.41 -19.31
C LYS A 11 22.36 -5.48 -19.55
N GLU A 12 21.95 -4.77 -18.49
CA GLU A 12 20.77 -3.88 -18.49
C GLU A 12 19.41 -4.59 -18.73
N GLU A 13 19.35 -5.93 -18.70
CA GLU A 13 18.11 -6.71 -18.74
C GLU A 13 17.76 -7.23 -17.34
N TYR A 14 16.59 -6.86 -16.83
CA TYR A 14 16.18 -7.14 -15.44
C TYR A 14 14.80 -7.78 -15.33
N ILE A 15 14.05 -7.86 -16.44
CA ILE A 15 12.67 -8.38 -16.45
C ILE A 15 12.69 -9.82 -16.97
N ASN A 16 13.38 -10.07 -18.08
CA ASN A 16 13.49 -11.39 -18.68
C ASN A 16 14.96 -11.85 -18.69
N VAL A 17 15.47 -12.17 -17.50
CA VAL A 17 16.87 -12.52 -17.28
C VAL A 17 17.16 -13.97 -17.67
N ASP A 18 18.33 -14.22 -18.25
CA ASP A 18 18.79 -15.58 -18.53
C ASP A 18 19.07 -16.33 -17.21
N PHE A 19 18.25 -17.34 -16.91
CA PHE A 19 18.39 -18.17 -15.72
C PHE A 19 19.71 -18.95 -15.63
N ARG A 20 20.48 -19.06 -16.73
CA ARG A 20 21.82 -19.66 -16.73
C ARG A 20 22.91 -18.67 -16.31
N ASN A 21 22.60 -17.38 -16.25
CA ASN A 21 23.53 -16.34 -15.82
C ASN A 21 23.51 -16.23 -14.29
N GLU A 22 24.24 -17.14 -13.62
CA GLU A 22 24.32 -17.21 -12.15
C GLU A 22 24.79 -15.91 -11.50
N LEU A 23 25.69 -15.16 -12.18
CA LEU A 23 26.19 -13.88 -11.69
C LEU A 23 25.10 -12.81 -11.68
N CYS A 24 24.27 -12.76 -12.72
CA CYS A 24 23.12 -11.86 -12.76
C CYS A 24 22.08 -12.26 -11.70
N LEU A 25 21.74 -13.54 -11.58
CA LEU A 25 20.77 -14.02 -10.59
C LEU A 25 21.20 -13.70 -9.16
N ARG A 26 22.49 -13.89 -8.84
CA ARG A 26 23.03 -13.54 -7.52
C ARG A 26 22.92 -12.04 -7.24
N ASP A 27 23.30 -11.21 -8.22
CA ASP A 27 23.24 -9.76 -8.05
C ASP A 27 21.78 -9.26 -7.97
N LEU A 28 20.84 -9.89 -8.69
CA LEU A 28 19.40 -9.63 -8.60
C LEU A 28 18.85 -10.01 -7.23
N ASN A 29 19.16 -11.21 -6.72
CA ASN A 29 18.72 -11.62 -5.38
C ASN A 29 19.19 -10.62 -4.31
N TYR A 30 20.45 -10.19 -4.39
CA TYR A 30 20.98 -9.18 -3.46
C TYR A 30 20.28 -7.83 -3.60
N TYR A 31 19.93 -7.43 -4.83
CA TYR A 31 19.14 -6.23 -5.09
C TYR A 31 17.73 -6.33 -4.49
N ASP A 32 17.05 -7.46 -4.68
CA ASP A 32 15.72 -7.72 -4.13
C ASP A 32 15.74 -7.76 -2.59
N GLU A 33 16.78 -8.35 -2.00
CA GLU A 33 17.00 -8.29 -0.54
C GLU A 33 17.12 -6.84 -0.05
N CYS A 34 17.83 -5.98 -0.77
CA CYS A 34 17.94 -4.55 -0.43
C CYS A 34 16.58 -3.83 -0.53
N LEU A 35 15.71 -4.25 -1.45
CA LEU A 35 14.37 -3.68 -1.62
C LEU A 35 13.30 -4.31 -0.73
N SER A 36 13.56 -5.46 -0.10
CA SER A 36 12.57 -6.24 0.66
C SER A 36 11.85 -5.47 1.77
N GLY A 37 12.50 -4.42 2.29
CA GLY A 37 11.94 -3.55 3.31
C GLY A 37 11.16 -2.34 2.79
N ILE A 38 11.05 -2.15 1.47
CA ILE A 38 10.45 -0.97 0.83
C ILE A 38 9.08 -1.35 0.28
N ASP A 39 8.10 -0.47 0.46
CA ASP A 39 6.76 -0.68 -0.09
C ASP A 39 6.80 -0.62 -1.63
N PRO A 40 6.24 -1.63 -2.33
CA PRO A 40 6.31 -1.70 -3.79
C PRO A 40 5.49 -0.61 -4.49
N TYR A 41 4.53 0.01 -3.78
CA TYR A 41 3.68 1.07 -4.31
C TYR A 41 4.21 2.47 -4.00
N ASN A 42 4.97 2.63 -2.90
CA ASN A 42 5.57 3.91 -2.51
C ASN A 42 6.97 3.75 -1.90
N ILE A 43 8.00 4.25 -2.58
CA ILE A 43 9.40 4.11 -2.17
C ILE A 43 9.75 4.82 -0.86
N LEU A 44 8.92 5.76 -0.42
CA LEU A 44 9.09 6.47 0.86
C LEU A 44 8.56 5.66 2.04
N TYR A 45 7.80 4.60 1.77
CA TYR A 45 7.18 3.76 2.79
C TYR A 45 7.92 2.44 2.95
N ARG A 46 7.84 1.92 4.18
CA ARG A 46 8.34 0.59 4.50
C ARG A 46 7.35 -0.45 4.03
N TYR A 47 7.85 -1.60 3.57
CA TYR A 47 7.03 -2.77 3.34
C TYR A 47 6.34 -3.20 4.64
N CYS A 48 5.03 -3.39 4.54
CA CYS A 48 4.17 -3.85 5.61
C CYS A 48 3.41 -5.07 5.11
N LYS A 49 3.39 -6.15 5.91
CA LYS A 49 2.58 -7.33 5.56
C LYS A 49 1.11 -6.93 5.57
N ASP A 50 0.44 -7.10 4.44
CA ASP A 50 -0.99 -6.82 4.32
C ASP A 50 -1.78 -7.85 5.15
N ASP A 51 -2.72 -7.38 5.96
CA ASP A 51 -3.53 -8.24 6.85
C ASP A 51 -4.83 -8.68 6.15
N SER A 52 -4.81 -8.70 4.80
CA SER A 52 -5.97 -8.95 3.93
C SER A 52 -6.70 -10.28 4.17
N THR A 53 -6.20 -11.12 5.08
CA THR A 53 -6.79 -12.40 5.46
C THR A 53 -7.60 -12.38 6.75
N LYS A 54 -7.63 -11.28 7.52
CA LYS A 54 -8.38 -11.25 8.80
C LYS A 54 -9.51 -10.23 8.78
N LYS A 55 -10.71 -10.71 8.47
CA LYS A 55 -11.96 -10.01 8.80
C LYS A 55 -12.02 -9.80 10.32
N HIS A 56 -11.64 -8.62 10.79
CA HIS A 56 -11.84 -8.24 12.18
C HIS A 56 -13.32 -7.90 12.39
N GLU A 57 -14.08 -8.90 12.84
CA GLU A 57 -15.44 -8.74 13.34
C GLU A 57 -15.37 -8.36 14.83
N GLY A 58 -15.33 -7.05 15.13
CA GLY A 58 -15.45 -6.57 16.50
C GLY A 58 -15.19 -5.06 16.67
N PRO A 59 -15.98 -4.35 17.51
CA PRO A 59 -15.76 -2.93 17.78
C PRO A 59 -14.60 -2.72 18.76
N TRP A 60 -13.42 -2.39 18.24
CA TRP A 60 -12.29 -1.93 19.05
C TRP A 60 -12.40 -0.43 19.32
N ILE A 61 -13.15 -0.06 20.37
CA ILE A 61 -13.12 1.30 20.90
C ILE A 61 -11.89 1.43 21.80
N ARG A 62 -10.87 2.18 21.38
CA ARG A 62 -9.80 2.62 22.29
C ARG A 62 -10.32 3.80 23.11
N SER A 63 -10.61 3.56 24.40
CA SER A 63 -10.73 4.64 25.39
C SER A 63 -9.33 5.06 25.84
N LEU A 64 -9.04 6.36 25.87
CA LEU A 64 -7.79 6.95 26.39
C LEU A 64 -7.49 6.60 27.87
N THR A 65 -8.43 5.99 28.59
CA THR A 65 -8.32 5.64 30.01
C THR A 65 -7.98 4.19 30.33
N GLN A 66 -7.86 3.28 29.35
CA GLN A 66 -7.58 1.88 29.66
C GLN A 66 -6.07 1.60 29.74
N LYS A 67 -5.56 1.43 30.97
CA LYS A 67 -4.25 0.82 31.24
C LYS A 67 -4.25 -0.59 30.64
N PHE A 68 -3.34 -0.83 29.69
CA PHE A 68 -3.12 -2.15 29.11
C PHE A 68 -2.30 -2.98 30.10
N ASP A 69 -2.95 -3.84 30.89
CA ASP A 69 -2.27 -4.97 31.54
C ASP A 69 -2.10 -6.07 30.49
N SER A 70 -0.92 -6.07 29.85
CA SER A 70 -0.56 -7.08 28.85
C SER A 70 -0.21 -8.40 29.53
N SER A 71 -1.21 -9.26 29.72
CA SER A 71 -1.00 -10.70 29.83
C SER A 71 -0.44 -11.21 28.49
N LEU A 72 0.87 -11.44 28.49
CA LEU A 72 1.63 -12.14 27.45
C LEU A 72 1.00 -13.52 27.24
N ASN A 73 0.21 -13.73 26.17
CA ASN A 73 0.02 -15.01 25.46
C ASN A 73 -1.08 -14.95 24.38
N SER A 74 -1.08 -13.90 23.55
CA SER A 74 -1.71 -13.97 22.23
C SER A 74 -0.89 -13.09 21.28
N PRO A 75 -0.42 -13.58 20.12
CA PRO A 75 0.24 -12.76 19.13
C PRO A 75 -0.81 -11.92 18.38
N LEU A 76 -1.48 -11.04 19.14
CA LEU A 76 -1.98 -9.79 18.61
C LEU A 76 -0.72 -8.97 18.30
N THR A 77 -0.12 -9.23 17.14
CA THR A 77 0.93 -8.39 16.59
C THR A 77 0.45 -6.96 16.66
N GLU A 78 1.10 -6.22 17.55
CA GLU A 78 1.27 -4.79 17.53
C GLU A 78 1.22 -4.30 16.09
N TRP A 79 0.10 -3.70 15.69
CA TRP A 79 -0.02 -3.10 14.38
C TRP A 79 1.03 -2.00 14.32
N ASP A 80 2.06 -2.16 13.48
CA ASP A 80 3.12 -1.17 13.37
C ASP A 80 2.50 0.15 12.93
N THR A 81 2.50 1.13 13.82
CA THR A 81 1.90 2.45 13.57
C THR A 81 2.58 3.19 12.42
N ARG A 82 3.76 2.74 11.99
CA ARG A 82 4.47 3.25 10.81
C ARG A 82 3.95 2.66 9.50
N CYS A 83 3.07 1.65 9.57
CA CYS A 83 2.47 1.02 8.40
C CYS A 83 1.21 1.75 7.95
N GLN A 84 1.13 2.04 6.65
CA GLN A 84 -0.02 2.70 6.06
C GLN A 84 -1.33 1.89 6.23
N THR A 85 -1.23 0.56 6.29
CA THR A 85 -2.36 -0.34 6.56
C THR A 85 -3.06 -0.02 7.88
N TYR A 86 -2.30 0.38 8.91
CA TYR A 86 -2.89 0.81 10.18
C TYR A 86 -3.72 2.08 10.03
N HIS A 87 -3.23 3.05 9.25
CA HIS A 87 -4.00 4.27 8.94
C HIS A 87 -5.28 3.95 8.17
N PHE A 88 -5.25 3.00 7.24
CA PHE A 88 -6.45 2.57 6.51
C PHE A 88 -7.46 1.88 7.42
N PHE A 89 -6.99 1.06 8.36
CA PHE A 89 -7.83 0.47 9.39
C PHE A 89 -8.51 1.55 10.24
N LEU A 90 -7.74 2.50 10.78
CA LEU A 90 -8.29 3.60 11.58
C LEU A 90 -9.30 4.44 10.79
N ALA A 91 -9.01 4.77 9.53
CA ALA A 91 -9.94 5.50 8.66
C ALA A 91 -11.25 4.73 8.46
N THR A 92 -11.18 3.41 8.29
CA THR A 92 -12.37 2.54 8.14
C THR A 92 -13.20 2.50 9.42
N GLN A 93 -12.55 2.42 10.59
CA GLN A 93 -13.24 2.47 11.88
C GLN A 93 -13.92 3.82 12.09
N TRP A 94 -13.19 4.91 11.85
CA TRP A 94 -13.71 6.26 11.97
C TRP A 94 -14.90 6.52 11.04
N ALA A 95 -14.78 6.17 9.75
CA ALA A 95 -15.83 6.40 8.76
C ALA A 95 -17.11 5.57 9.01
N ASN A 96 -16.99 4.46 9.74
CA ASN A 96 -18.12 3.59 10.09
C ASN A 96 -18.69 3.82 11.49
N ASP A 97 -18.06 4.68 12.30
CA ASP A 97 -18.60 5.05 13.61
C ASP A 97 -19.97 5.75 13.45
N GLN A 98 -20.93 5.36 14.29
CA GLN A 98 -22.31 5.86 14.16
C GLN A 98 -22.40 7.37 14.41
N SER A 99 -21.60 7.91 15.33
CA SER A 99 -21.58 9.35 15.63
C SER A 99 -20.97 10.14 14.48
N VAL A 100 -19.91 9.62 13.85
CA VAL A 100 -19.30 10.20 12.65
C VAL A 100 -20.30 10.19 11.49
N ARG A 101 -20.96 9.05 11.24
CA ARG A 101 -21.96 8.94 10.17
C ARG A 101 -23.15 9.89 10.38
N LYS A 102 -23.63 10.04 11.62
CA LYS A 102 -24.67 11.01 11.98
C LYS A 102 -24.21 12.46 11.72
N SER A 103 -22.98 12.78 12.08
CA SER A 103 -22.38 14.12 11.90
C SER A 103 -22.14 14.45 10.42
N LEU A 104 -21.85 13.44 9.60
CA LEU A 104 -21.76 13.55 8.13
C LEU A 104 -23.13 13.48 7.44
N HIS A 105 -24.22 13.50 8.21
CA HIS A 105 -25.61 13.44 7.72
C HIS A 105 -25.93 12.22 6.85
N ILE A 106 -25.26 11.10 7.09
CA ILE A 106 -25.57 9.82 6.45
C ILE A 106 -26.83 9.25 7.10
N ARG A 107 -27.92 9.19 6.34
CA ARG A 107 -29.20 8.63 6.82
C ARG A 107 -29.08 7.14 7.08
N GLU A 108 -29.58 6.70 8.23
CA GLU A 108 -29.58 5.29 8.60
C GLU A 108 -30.35 4.44 7.57
N GLY A 109 -29.82 3.27 7.24
CA GLY A 109 -30.37 2.37 6.22
C GLY A 109 -30.11 2.75 4.76
N THR A 110 -29.60 3.96 4.45
CA THR A 110 -29.42 4.39 3.05
C THR A 110 -28.08 4.00 2.41
N LYS A 111 -27.05 3.80 3.23
CA LYS A 111 -25.69 3.43 2.80
C LYS A 111 -25.19 2.31 3.69
N GLY A 112 -24.57 1.31 3.08
CA GLY A 112 -23.93 0.20 3.80
C GLY A 112 -22.68 0.62 4.59
N LYS A 113 -21.88 -0.37 4.98
CA LYS A 113 -20.56 -0.16 5.56
C LYS A 113 -19.69 0.58 4.53
N TRP A 114 -19.00 1.63 4.97
CA TRP A 114 -18.04 2.33 4.15
C TRP A 114 -16.80 1.46 3.97
N GLU A 115 -16.32 1.39 2.72
CA GLU A 115 -15.11 0.69 2.33
C GLU A 115 -14.21 1.66 1.56
N ARG A 116 -12.90 1.60 1.83
CA ARG A 116 -11.93 2.54 1.27
C ARG A 116 -11.75 2.42 -0.23
N CYS A 117 -11.66 1.18 -0.72
CA CYS A 117 -11.43 0.89 -2.13
C CYS A 117 -12.51 -0.05 -2.64
N TRP A 118 -13.20 0.37 -3.68
CA TRP A 118 -14.12 -0.45 -4.43
C TRP A 118 -13.47 -0.80 -5.77
N LYS A 119 -13.24 -2.08 -6.05
CA LYS A 119 -12.37 -2.51 -7.16
C LYS A 119 -13.09 -3.29 -8.27
N SER A 120 -14.37 -3.66 -8.11
CA SER A 120 -15.00 -4.68 -8.94
C SER A 120 -15.92 -4.17 -10.06
N ASP A 121 -16.23 -2.88 -10.10
CA ASP A 121 -17.35 -2.37 -10.91
C ASP A 121 -16.90 -1.54 -12.11
N PHE A 122 -15.65 -1.71 -12.54
CA PHE A 122 -15.06 -0.91 -13.62
C PHE A 122 -14.26 -1.78 -14.59
N GLU A 123 -14.35 -1.43 -15.87
CA GLU A 123 -13.53 -2.02 -16.93
C GLU A 123 -12.29 -1.15 -17.17
N GLU A 124 -11.12 -1.78 -17.26
CA GLU A 124 -9.86 -1.07 -17.55
C GLU A 124 -9.70 -0.87 -19.06
N GLU A 125 -10.09 0.31 -19.56
CA GLU A 125 -10.00 0.64 -20.99
C GLU A 125 -8.67 1.34 -21.37
N ILE A 126 -8.03 2.03 -20.43
CA ILE A 126 -6.85 2.87 -20.67
C ILE A 126 -5.65 2.29 -19.94
N SER A 127 -4.70 1.73 -20.68
CA SER A 127 -3.48 1.13 -20.12
C SER A 127 -2.39 2.16 -19.77
N SER A 128 -2.46 3.38 -20.31
CA SER A 128 -1.47 4.42 -20.04
C SER A 128 -2.04 5.83 -20.17
N SER A 129 -1.75 6.67 -19.18
CA SER A 129 -2.08 8.10 -19.22
C SER A 129 -1.06 8.94 -20.00
N PHE A 130 0.03 8.33 -20.49
CA PHE A 130 1.17 9.05 -21.10
C PHE A 130 0.74 9.97 -22.26
N VAL A 131 -0.04 9.44 -23.20
CA VAL A 131 -0.52 10.21 -24.37
C VAL A 131 -1.34 11.43 -23.95
N PHE A 132 -2.12 11.30 -22.88
CA PHE A 132 -2.92 12.40 -22.34
C PHE A 132 -2.04 13.48 -21.70
N HIS A 133 -1.03 13.08 -20.91
CA HIS A 133 -0.08 14.04 -20.34
C HIS A 133 0.71 14.79 -21.42
N VAL A 134 1.13 14.12 -22.49
CA VAL A 134 1.81 14.76 -23.64
C VAL A 134 0.90 15.80 -24.30
N ASN A 135 -0.35 15.42 -24.60
CA ASN A 135 -1.30 16.32 -25.27
C ASN A 135 -1.64 17.54 -24.40
N LEU A 136 -1.90 17.33 -23.10
CA LEU A 136 -2.19 18.42 -22.17
C LEU A 136 -0.98 19.36 -22.01
N SER A 137 0.23 18.81 -21.97
CA SER A 137 1.46 19.61 -21.89
C SER A 137 1.67 20.46 -23.14
N ALA A 138 1.40 19.91 -24.34
CA ALA A 138 1.49 20.66 -25.59
C ALA A 138 0.48 21.83 -25.67
N LYS A 139 -0.65 21.73 -24.96
CA LYS A 139 -1.65 22.80 -24.81
C LYS A 139 -1.28 23.84 -23.74
N GLY A 140 -0.17 23.65 -23.04
CA GLY A 140 0.31 24.57 -21.99
C GLY A 140 -0.21 24.28 -20.58
N TYR A 141 -0.89 23.15 -20.35
CA TYR A 141 -1.30 22.76 -19.00
C TYR A 141 -0.10 22.25 -18.20
N ARG A 142 0.05 22.78 -16.98
CA ARG A 142 1.09 22.34 -16.05
C ARG A 142 0.66 21.05 -15.35
N SER A 143 1.53 20.04 -15.36
CA SER A 143 1.34 18.80 -14.61
C SER A 143 2.30 18.77 -13.42
N LEU A 144 1.81 18.33 -12.26
CA LEU A 144 2.65 17.92 -11.12
C LEU A 144 2.61 16.39 -11.03
N ILE A 145 3.74 15.74 -11.25
CA ILE A 145 3.90 14.30 -11.09
C ILE A 145 4.86 14.09 -9.92
N TYR A 146 4.38 13.43 -8.87
CA TYR A 146 5.18 13.07 -7.71
C TYR A 146 5.05 11.57 -7.45
N ARG A 147 6.08 11.01 -6.82
CA ARG A 147 6.16 9.61 -6.42
C ARG A 147 6.57 9.54 -4.97
#